data_AF-A0A8T3WVI6-F1
#
_entry.id   AF-A0A8T3WVI6-F1
#
_cell.length_a   1.000
_cell.length_b   1.000
_cell.length_c   1.000
_cell.angle_alpha   90.00
_cell.angle_beta   90.00
_cell.angle_gamma   90.00
#
_symmetry.space_group_name_H-M   'P 1'
#
loop_
_entity.id
_entity.type
_entity.pdbx_description
1 polymer ?
#
loop_
_entity_poly.entity_id
_entity_poly.type
_entity_poly.pdbx_seq_one_letter_code
_entity_poly.pdbx_strand_id
1 'polypeptide(L)'
;MNFEDHLQYIIHAHRNHSTNTHKAVRYWDMKTPYSIHPIWCAMTLLTETSLPEATRENGSLALLYHDILEDTTVELPEYLPERVRYLVQEMTFEEGSAQEMREIWSKESEVKLLKLYDKVSNSLDGIWMTPEKYRQYNEYVRRLLHEVEAEYGELNIVKIGRVIIG
;
A
#
# COMPACT_ATOMS: atom_id res chain seq x y z
N MET A 1 22.05 1.26 1.64
CA MET A 1 21.12 1.38 2.76
C MET A 1 20.53 0.01 3.01
N ASN A 2 20.50 -0.47 4.24
CA ASN A 2 19.86 -1.76 4.54
C ASN A 2 18.34 -1.55 4.75
N PHE A 3 17.56 -2.62 4.84
CA PHE A 3 16.10 -2.50 5.01
C PHE A 3 15.72 -1.83 6.34
N GLU A 4 16.52 -2.01 7.39
CA GLU A 4 16.29 -1.40 8.71
C GLU A 4 16.37 0.14 8.66
N ASP A 5 17.33 0.69 7.91
CA ASP A 5 17.45 2.12 7.68
C ASP A 5 16.18 2.70 7.02
N HIS A 6 15.58 1.98 6.07
CA HIS A 6 14.31 2.38 5.44
C HIS A 6 13.14 2.36 6.43
N LEU A 7 13.09 1.36 7.31
CA LEU A 7 12.07 1.30 8.38
C LEU A 7 12.17 2.51 9.31
N GLN A 8 13.38 2.87 9.73
CA GLN A 8 13.60 4.05 10.57
C GLN A 8 13.17 5.34 9.88
N TYR A 9 13.45 5.48 8.58
CA TYR A 9 13.03 6.62 7.78
C TYR A 9 11.50 6.76 7.76
N ILE A 10 10.76 5.69 7.45
CA ILE A 10 9.30 5.73 7.36
C ILE A 10 8.64 6.00 8.71
N ILE A 11 9.14 5.38 9.78
CA ILE A 11 8.67 5.66 11.13
C ILE A 11 8.89 7.14 11.46
N HIS A 12 10.06 7.69 11.13
CA HIS A 12 10.35 9.10 11.35
C HIS A 12 9.45 10.02 10.52
N ALA A 13 9.24 9.72 9.24
CA ALA A 13 8.44 10.52 8.31
C ALA A 13 6.98 10.62 8.77
N HIS A 14 6.28 9.50 8.97
CA HIS A 14 4.89 9.52 9.42
C HIS A 14 4.72 10.00 10.87
N ARG A 15 5.76 9.94 11.70
CA ARG A 15 5.65 10.44 13.08
C ARG A 15 5.82 11.95 13.17
N ASN A 16 6.80 12.50 12.45
CA ASN A 16 7.28 13.87 12.67
C ASN A 16 6.93 14.83 11.52
N HIS A 17 6.56 14.30 10.35
CA HIS A 17 6.32 15.08 9.14
C HIS A 17 4.96 14.77 8.50
N SER A 18 4.04 14.13 9.21
CA SER A 18 2.68 13.94 8.69
C SER A 18 1.98 15.26 8.43
N THR A 19 1.23 15.33 7.34
CA THR A 19 0.48 16.54 6.94
C THR A 19 -0.60 16.94 7.94
N ASN A 20 -1.13 15.97 8.70
CA ASN A 20 -2.01 16.21 9.84
C ASN A 20 -2.02 15.02 10.81
N THR A 21 -2.70 15.18 11.95
CA THR A 21 -2.79 14.16 13.00
C THR A 21 -3.43 12.86 12.55
N HIS A 22 -4.42 12.89 11.65
CA HIS A 22 -5.07 11.69 11.12
C HIS A 22 -4.17 10.89 10.19
N LYS A 23 -3.11 11.50 9.63
CA LYS A 23 -2.10 10.81 8.80
C LYS A 23 -0.92 10.24 9.60
N ALA A 24 -0.82 10.60 10.87
CA ALA A 24 0.21 10.08 11.78
C ALA A 24 -0.23 8.79 12.51
N VAL A 25 -1.54 8.51 12.55
CA VAL A 25 -2.13 7.39 13.29
C VAL A 25 -3.20 6.65 12.47
N ARG A 26 -3.53 5.41 12.84
CA ARG A 26 -4.63 4.66 12.23
C ARG A 26 -5.97 5.24 12.67
N TYR A 27 -6.91 5.28 11.73
CA TYR A 27 -8.19 5.97 11.91
C TYR A 27 -9.14 5.28 12.91
N TRP A 28 -9.03 3.95 13.09
CA TRP A 28 -9.93 3.18 13.94
C TRP A 28 -9.77 3.42 15.45
N ASP A 29 -8.58 3.84 15.91
CA ASP A 29 -8.35 4.21 17.32
C ASP A 29 -7.75 5.60 17.54
N MET A 30 -7.30 6.26 16.48
CA MET A 30 -6.61 7.55 16.55
C MET A 30 -5.37 7.53 17.47
N LYS A 31 -4.73 6.37 17.64
CA LYS A 31 -3.60 6.17 18.56
C LYS A 31 -2.48 5.32 17.96
N THR A 32 -2.83 4.23 17.28
CA THR A 32 -1.85 3.32 16.69
C THR A 32 -1.06 4.04 15.60
N PRO A 33 0.29 4.02 15.59
CA PRO A 33 1.08 4.75 14.59
C PRO A 33 0.74 4.32 13.15
N TYR A 34 0.61 5.28 12.22
CA TYR A 34 0.26 4.95 10.83
C TYR A 34 1.34 4.09 10.15
N SER A 35 2.61 4.29 10.50
CA SER A 35 3.76 3.60 9.91
C SER A 35 3.67 2.07 9.95
N ILE A 36 2.84 1.47 10.83
CA ILE A 36 2.65 0.02 10.84
C ILE A 36 2.03 -0.50 9.53
N HIS A 37 1.25 0.33 8.82
CA HIS A 37 0.58 -0.04 7.58
C HIS A 37 1.56 -0.23 6.41
N PRO A 38 2.36 0.77 6.00
CA PRO A 38 3.34 0.57 4.94
C PRO A 38 4.38 -0.51 5.32
N ILE A 39 4.72 -0.65 6.61
CA ILE A 39 5.58 -1.75 7.09
C ILE A 39 4.92 -3.11 6.87
N TRP A 40 3.65 -3.28 7.24
CA TRP A 40 2.93 -4.54 7.02
C TRP A 40 2.86 -4.89 5.54
N CYS A 41 2.53 -3.93 4.69
CA CYS A 41 2.46 -4.11 3.24
C CYS A 41 3.80 -4.58 2.68
N ALA A 42 4.88 -3.85 2.99
CA ALA A 42 6.23 -4.15 2.54
C ALA A 42 6.71 -5.53 2.98
N MET A 43 6.55 -5.85 4.27
CA MET A 43 6.98 -7.13 4.82
C MET A 43 6.19 -8.30 4.23
N THR A 44 4.87 -8.14 4.03
CA THR A 44 4.02 -9.20 3.48
C THR A 44 4.43 -9.52 2.03
N LEU A 45 4.69 -8.51 1.20
CA LEU A 45 5.21 -8.74 -0.16
C LEU A 45 6.62 -9.36 -0.14
N LEU A 46 7.51 -8.88 0.74
CA LEU A 46 8.89 -9.38 0.81
C LEU A 46 8.94 -10.88 1.12
N THR A 47 7.96 -11.39 1.87
CA THR A 47 7.79 -12.81 2.19
C THR A 47 7.06 -13.65 1.13
N GLU A 48 6.62 -13.05 0.01
CA GLU A 48 5.87 -13.74 -1.04
C GLU A 48 6.79 -14.56 -1.96
N THR A 49 7.27 -15.71 -1.48
CA THR A 49 8.27 -16.54 -2.19
C THR A 49 7.90 -16.98 -3.61
N SER A 50 6.63 -16.89 -4.00
CA SER A 50 6.18 -17.19 -5.37
C SER A 50 6.50 -16.08 -6.38
N LEU A 51 6.82 -14.86 -5.93
CA LEU A 51 7.20 -13.75 -6.79
C LEU A 51 8.72 -13.69 -7.04
N PRO A 52 9.14 -13.20 -8.23
CA PRO A 52 10.55 -12.92 -8.51
C PRO A 52 11.17 -12.00 -7.45
N GLU A 53 12.44 -12.26 -7.12
CA GLU A 53 13.17 -11.49 -6.11
C GLU A 53 13.18 -9.98 -6.40
N ALA A 54 13.45 -9.58 -7.65
CA ALA A 54 13.45 -8.18 -8.04
C ALA A 54 12.09 -7.49 -7.84
N THR A 55 10.97 -8.20 -8.05
CA THR A 55 9.62 -7.68 -7.78
C THR A 55 9.40 -7.52 -6.28
N ARG A 56 9.85 -8.48 -5.47
CA ARG A 56 9.76 -8.39 -4.00
C ARG A 56 10.59 -7.26 -3.44
N GLU A 57 11.83 -7.10 -3.89
CA GLU A 57 12.74 -6.04 -3.42
C GLU A 57 12.21 -4.65 -3.79
N ASN A 58 11.93 -4.41 -5.06
CA ASN A 58 11.43 -3.10 -5.50
C ASN A 58 10.03 -2.81 -4.97
N GLY A 59 9.13 -3.80 -5.03
CA GLY A 59 7.76 -3.62 -4.57
C GLY A 59 7.67 -3.43 -3.06
N SER A 60 8.53 -4.07 -2.27
CA SER A 60 8.51 -3.92 -0.80
C SER A 60 8.98 -2.52 -0.40
N LEU A 61 10.04 -2.02 -1.05
CA LEU A 61 10.45 -0.62 -0.89
C LEU A 61 9.37 0.33 -1.40
N ALA A 62 8.73 0.07 -2.53
CA ALA A 62 7.66 0.93 -3.03
C ALA A 62 6.48 0.99 -2.03
N LEU A 63 6.02 -0.16 -1.52
CA LEU A 63 4.98 -0.23 -0.48
C LEU A 63 5.40 0.45 0.83
N LEU A 64 6.68 0.38 1.19
CA LEU A 64 7.17 1.03 2.38
C LEU A 64 7.08 2.57 2.26
N TYR A 65 7.20 3.11 1.05
CA TYR A 65 7.19 4.56 0.76
C TYR A 65 5.89 5.07 0.12
N HIS A 66 4.91 4.21 -0.21
CA HIS A 66 3.82 4.56 -1.13
C HIS A 66 2.95 5.73 -0.67
N ASP A 67 2.78 5.90 0.65
CA ASP A 67 1.97 6.98 1.22
C ASP A 67 2.78 8.26 1.51
N ILE A 68 4.10 8.27 1.32
CA ILE A 68 4.95 9.41 1.73
C ILE A 68 4.51 10.71 1.05
N LEU A 69 4.21 10.65 -0.25
CA LEU A 69 3.83 11.83 -1.04
C LEU A 69 2.42 12.34 -0.69
N GLU A 70 1.53 11.48 -0.20
CA GLU A 70 0.15 11.86 0.16
C GLU A 70 0.03 12.31 1.63
N ASP A 71 0.77 11.65 2.52
CA ASP A 71 0.53 11.69 3.95
C ASP A 71 1.57 12.49 4.74
N THR A 72 2.67 12.87 4.10
CA THR A 72 3.77 13.59 4.75
C THR A 72 4.19 14.84 3.98
N THR A 73 4.98 15.69 4.62
CA THR A 73 5.57 16.89 4.01
C THR A 73 6.99 16.66 3.48
N VAL A 74 7.48 15.41 3.48
CA VAL A 74 8.83 15.08 3.01
C VAL A 74 8.78 14.53 1.59
N GLU A 75 9.85 14.77 0.85
CA GLU A 75 10.03 14.22 -0.49
C GLU A 75 10.58 12.78 -0.45
N LEU A 76 10.53 12.10 -1.60
CA LEU A 76 11.17 10.80 -1.74
C LEU A 76 12.70 10.94 -1.74
N PRO A 77 13.43 10.13 -0.97
CA PRO A 77 14.89 10.20 -0.95
C PRO A 77 15.53 9.91 -2.31
N GLU A 78 16.54 10.71 -2.67
CA GLU A 78 17.27 10.58 -3.95
C GLU A 78 18.02 9.24 -4.09
N TYR A 79 18.34 8.58 -2.98
CA TYR A 79 19.02 7.29 -2.99
C TYR A 79 18.09 6.11 -3.34
N LEU A 80 16.77 6.31 -3.38
CA LEU A 80 15.85 5.24 -3.75
C LEU A 80 16.11 4.81 -5.21
N PRO A 81 16.04 3.50 -5.53
CA PRO A 81 16.11 3.05 -6.91
C PRO A 81 15.07 3.74 -7.79
N GLU A 82 15.42 4.01 -9.05
CA GLU A 82 14.52 4.68 -10.00
C GLU A 82 13.18 3.96 -10.14
N ARG A 83 13.21 2.63 -10.22
CA ARG A 83 11.99 1.81 -10.27
C ARG A 83 11.10 2.00 -9.04
N VAL A 84 11.69 2.09 -7.85
CA VAL A 84 10.94 2.32 -6.60
C VAL A 84 10.26 3.68 -6.63
N ARG A 85 10.98 4.74 -7.03
CA ARG A 85 10.39 6.09 -7.14
C ARG A 85 9.24 6.12 -8.15
N TYR A 86 9.42 5.49 -9.31
CA TYR A 86 8.36 5.35 -10.31
C TYR A 86 7.13 4.64 -9.73
N LEU A 87 7.30 3.50 -9.05
CA LEU A 87 6.19 2.76 -8.46
C LEU A 87 5.45 3.58 -7.40
N VAL A 88 6.16 4.32 -6.55
CA VAL A 88 5.54 5.20 -5.56
C VAL A 88 4.72 6.31 -6.23
N GLN A 89 5.27 6.95 -7.27
CA GLN A 89 4.54 7.96 -8.04
C GLN A 89 3.27 7.39 -8.67
N GLU A 90 3.35 6.20 -9.25
CA GLU A 90 2.19 5.53 -9.87
C GLU A 90 1.14 5.05 -8.84
N MET A 91 1.54 4.92 -7.57
CA MET A 91 0.66 4.59 -6.45
C MET A 91 0.04 5.81 -5.76
N THR A 92 0.50 7.02 -6.09
CA THR A 92 0.09 8.30 -5.50
C THR A 92 -1.08 8.90 -6.30
N PHE A 93 -2.15 9.27 -5.62
CA PHE A 93 -3.37 9.87 -6.19
C PHE A 93 -3.74 11.13 -5.40
N GLU A 94 -3.40 12.30 -5.94
CA GLU A 94 -3.59 13.60 -5.26
C GLU A 94 -5.07 13.93 -4.98
N GLU A 95 -6.00 13.49 -5.83
CA GLU A 95 -7.45 13.63 -5.59
C GLU A 95 -8.02 12.52 -4.68
N GLY A 96 -7.16 11.61 -4.20
CA GLY A 96 -7.48 10.51 -3.30
C GLY A 96 -8.24 9.36 -3.95
N SER A 97 -8.98 8.62 -3.11
CA SER A 97 -9.58 7.33 -3.46
C SER A 97 -10.50 7.35 -4.69
N ALA A 98 -11.16 8.48 -4.98
CA ALA A 98 -12.03 8.59 -6.14
C ALA A 98 -11.24 8.57 -7.47
N GLN A 99 -10.07 9.20 -7.52
CA GLN A 99 -9.18 9.16 -8.68
C GLN A 99 -8.54 7.78 -8.82
N GLU A 100 -8.04 7.24 -7.72
CA GLU A 100 -7.47 5.89 -7.67
C GLU A 100 -8.41 4.84 -8.29
N MET A 101 -9.67 4.80 -7.85
CA MET A 101 -10.65 3.82 -8.34
C MET A 101 -10.98 3.96 -9.84
N ARG A 102 -10.67 5.10 -10.46
CA ARG A 102 -10.82 5.30 -11.92
C ARG A 102 -9.55 4.91 -12.68
N GLU A 103 -8.40 5.33 -12.18
CA GLU A 103 -7.15 5.33 -12.94
C GLU A 103 -6.30 4.07 -12.76
N ILE A 104 -6.43 3.37 -11.64
CA ILE A 104 -5.63 2.17 -11.35
C ILE A 104 -5.73 1.07 -12.42
N TRP A 105 -6.82 1.02 -13.18
CA TRP A 105 -7.06 -0.03 -14.17
C TRP A 105 -6.20 0.09 -15.42
N SER A 106 -5.72 1.30 -15.75
CA SER A 106 -4.80 1.54 -16.86
C SER A 106 -3.33 1.44 -16.45
N LYS A 107 -3.04 1.32 -15.15
CA LYS A 107 -1.69 1.15 -14.62
C LYS A 107 -1.16 -0.25 -14.95
N GLU A 108 0.16 -0.39 -14.91
CA GLU A 108 0.84 -1.68 -15.09
C GLU A 108 0.47 -2.68 -13.98
N SER A 109 0.61 -3.98 -14.28
CA SER A 109 0.21 -5.05 -13.36
C SER A 109 0.93 -5.00 -12.01
N GLU A 110 2.18 -4.54 -11.98
CA GLU A 110 2.93 -4.40 -10.72
C GLU A 110 2.30 -3.34 -9.82
N VAL A 111 1.85 -2.20 -10.36
CA VAL A 111 1.15 -1.16 -9.58
C VAL A 111 -0.17 -1.70 -9.02
N LYS A 112 -0.92 -2.48 -9.82
CA LYS A 112 -2.15 -3.14 -9.34
C LYS A 112 -1.86 -4.17 -8.23
N LEU A 113 -0.77 -4.92 -8.35
CA LEU A 113 -0.29 -5.84 -7.33
C LEU A 113 -0.02 -5.08 -6.03
N LEU A 114 0.80 -4.03 -6.05
CA LEU A 114 1.11 -3.26 -4.84
C LEU A 114 -0.14 -2.62 -4.25
N LYS A 115 -1.05 -2.11 -5.10
CA LYS A 115 -2.32 -1.55 -4.65
C LYS A 115 -3.19 -2.61 -3.96
N LEU A 116 -3.18 -3.87 -4.39
CA LEU A 116 -3.85 -4.96 -3.69
C LEU A 116 -3.29 -5.14 -2.27
N TYR A 117 -1.97 -5.10 -2.07
CA TYR A 117 -1.36 -5.17 -0.73
C TYR A 117 -1.83 -4.02 0.18
N ASP A 118 -1.80 -2.79 -0.32
CA ASP A 118 -2.35 -1.61 0.36
C ASP A 118 -3.81 -1.85 0.79
N LYS A 119 -4.68 -2.21 -0.16
CA LYS A 119 -6.11 -2.34 0.13
C LYS A 119 -6.44 -3.49 1.05
N VAL A 120 -5.77 -4.63 0.92
CA VAL A 120 -5.94 -5.75 1.84
C VAL A 120 -5.53 -5.36 3.27
N SER A 121 -4.42 -4.63 3.43
CA SER A 121 -4.00 -4.10 4.73
C SER A 121 -5.06 -3.18 5.34
N ASN A 122 -5.62 -2.27 4.53
CA ASN A 122 -6.68 -1.37 4.96
C ASN A 122 -8.03 -2.07 5.21
N SER A 123 -8.29 -3.22 4.60
CA SER A 123 -9.45 -4.06 4.92
C SER A 123 -9.33 -4.76 6.27
N LEU A 124 -8.12 -5.04 6.76
CA LEU A 124 -7.90 -5.67 8.08
C LEU A 124 -8.42 -4.80 9.23
N ASP A 125 -8.46 -3.48 9.06
CA ASP A 125 -8.90 -2.53 10.09
C ASP A 125 -10.06 -1.63 9.64
N GLY A 126 -10.83 -2.06 8.65
CA GLY A 126 -11.94 -1.32 8.03
C GLY A 126 -13.17 -1.05 8.91
N ILE A 127 -13.11 -1.29 10.23
CA ILE A 127 -14.23 -1.11 11.18
C ILE A 127 -14.81 0.31 11.20
N TRP A 128 -14.02 1.28 10.77
CA TRP A 128 -14.39 2.69 10.70
C TRP A 128 -15.18 3.07 9.44
N MET A 129 -15.29 2.18 8.45
CA MET A 129 -15.97 2.47 7.19
C MET A 129 -17.49 2.41 7.36
N THR A 130 -18.21 3.31 6.69
CA THR A 130 -19.67 3.20 6.57
C THR A 130 -20.06 1.99 5.71
N PRO A 131 -21.27 1.42 5.85
CA PRO A 131 -21.71 0.30 5.04
C PRO A 131 -21.60 0.54 3.53
N GLU A 132 -21.90 1.76 3.08
CA GLU A 132 -21.78 2.17 1.67
C GLU A 132 -20.34 2.15 1.20
N LYS A 133 -19.43 2.76 1.98
CA LYS A 133 -18.01 2.80 1.69
C LYS A 133 -17.42 1.39 1.69
N TYR A 134 -17.82 0.56 2.66
CA TYR A 134 -17.39 -0.82 2.76
C TYR A 134 -17.80 -1.65 1.53
N ARG A 135 -19.04 -1.49 1.03
CA ARG A 135 -19.47 -2.17 -0.21
C ARG A 135 -18.65 -1.76 -1.43
N GLN A 136 -18.43 -0.45 -1.61
CA GLN A 136 -17.60 0.07 -2.72
C GLN A 136 -16.16 -0.42 -2.62
N TYR A 137 -15.61 -0.44 -1.41
CA TYR A 137 -14.26 -0.90 -1.14
C TYR A 137 -14.11 -2.40 -1.42
N ASN A 138 -15.04 -3.23 -0.97
CA ASN A 138 -14.98 -4.67 -1.23
C ASN A 138 -15.09 -4.97 -2.72
N GLU A 139 -15.93 -4.25 -3.47
CA GLU A 139 -16.00 -4.41 -4.93
C GLU A 139 -14.67 -4.04 -5.60
N TYR A 140 -14.06 -2.95 -5.15
CA TYR A 140 -12.75 -2.53 -5.62
C TYR A 140 -11.67 -3.59 -5.36
N VAL A 141 -11.60 -4.13 -4.14
CA VAL A 141 -10.65 -5.19 -3.77
C VAL A 141 -10.93 -6.48 -4.53
N ARG A 142 -12.20 -6.88 -4.73
CA ARG A 142 -12.55 -8.05 -5.57
C ARG A 142 -12.01 -7.93 -6.99
N ARG A 143 -12.12 -6.75 -7.58
CA ARG A 143 -11.58 -6.52 -8.94
C ARG A 143 -10.06 -6.55 -8.96
N LEU A 144 -9.39 -5.95 -7.97
CA LEU A 144 -7.93 -6.06 -7.84
C LEU A 144 -7.47 -7.52 -7.67
N LEU A 145 -8.17 -8.30 -6.83
CA LEU A 145 -7.88 -9.73 -6.66
C LEU A 145 -7.94 -10.47 -7.99
N HIS A 146 -8.99 -10.24 -8.78
CA HIS A 146 -9.15 -10.88 -10.09
C HIS A 146 -8.02 -10.50 -11.06
N GLU A 147 -7.69 -9.22 -11.18
CA GLU A 147 -6.61 -8.75 -12.07
C GLU A 147 -5.24 -9.28 -11.66
N VAL A 148 -4.95 -9.27 -10.35
CA VAL A 148 -3.67 -9.76 -9.82
C VAL A 148 -3.56 -11.27 -9.94
N GLU A 149 -4.62 -12.01 -9.67
CA GLU A 149 -4.60 -13.47 -9.81
C GLU A 149 -4.47 -13.90 -11.28
N ALA A 150 -5.09 -13.17 -12.21
CA ALA A 150 -4.96 -13.46 -13.63
C ALA A 150 -3.51 -13.31 -14.14
N GLU A 151 -2.77 -12.34 -13.61
CA GLU A 151 -1.38 -12.07 -14.00
C GLU A 151 -0.36 -12.92 -13.23
N TYR A 152 -0.48 -12.97 -11.89
CA TYR A 152 0.54 -13.52 -11.00
C TYR A 152 0.16 -14.87 -10.39
N GLY A 153 -1.05 -15.35 -10.64
CA GLY A 153 -1.58 -16.57 -10.04
C GLY A 153 -1.96 -16.41 -8.56
N GLU A 154 -2.01 -17.52 -7.85
CA GLU A 154 -2.56 -17.58 -6.49
C GLU A 154 -1.52 -17.21 -5.42
N LEU A 155 -1.23 -15.92 -5.32
CA LEU A 155 -0.36 -15.35 -4.27
C LEU A 155 -1.02 -15.44 -2.88
N ASN A 156 -0.22 -15.34 -1.80
CA ASN A 156 -0.76 -15.31 -0.44
C ASN A 156 -1.65 -14.10 -0.20
N ILE A 157 -1.32 -12.93 -0.80
CA ILE A 157 -2.18 -11.75 -0.68
C ILE A 157 -3.57 -11.96 -1.29
N VAL A 158 -3.66 -12.77 -2.36
CA VAL A 158 -4.94 -13.13 -2.99
C VAL A 158 -5.77 -13.98 -2.03
N LYS A 159 -5.14 -14.96 -1.37
CA LYS A 159 -5.78 -15.83 -0.37
C LYS A 159 -6.27 -15.01 0.83
N ILE A 160 -5.42 -14.14 1.37
CA ILE A 160 -5.74 -13.26 2.50
C ILE A 160 -6.90 -12.33 2.13
N GLY A 161 -6.81 -11.67 0.97
CA GLY A 161 -7.83 -10.72 0.52
C GLY A 161 -9.22 -11.37 0.39
N ARG A 162 -9.30 -12.56 -0.22
CA ARG A 162 -10.56 -13.32 -0.34
C ARG A 162 -11.21 -13.58 1.03
N VAL A 163 -10.42 -14.00 2.01
CA VAL A 163 -10.92 -14.30 3.36
C VAL A 163 -11.45 -13.05 4.05
N ILE A 164 -10.79 -11.91 3.88
CA ILE A 164 -11.17 -10.66 4.55
C ILE A 164 -12.45 -10.07 3.95
N ILE A 165 -12.59 -10.06 2.62
CA ILE A 165 -13.69 -9.33 1.98
C ILE A 165 -14.97 -10.15 1.75
N GLY A 166 -14.89 -11.49 1.82
CA GLY A 166 -16.02 -12.40 1.59
C GLY A 166 -16.49 -12.41 0.14
#